data_AF-A0A7X9JWK1-F1
#
_entry.id   AF-A0A7X9JWK1-F1
#
_cell.length_a   1.000
_cell.length_b   1.000
_cell.length_c   1.000
_cell.angle_alpha   90.00
_cell.angle_beta   90.00
_cell.angle_gamma   90.00
#
_symmetry.space_group_name_H-M   'P 1'
#
loop_
_entity.id
_entity.type
_entity.pdbx_description
1 polymer ?
#
loop_
_entity_poly.entity_id
_entity_poly.type
_entity_poly.pdbx_seq_one_letter_code
_entity_poly.pdbx_strand_id
1 'polypeptide(L)'
;MKFVVKNLTYKNILFISRIQPAVLTVKGYTVYDVNNLDKEGKPTDKSTINLKERGGVALQMKSRAESSNLLMGTKKTIVSTGDIYIGKGRADGAPILVMPLLGEKGFVEKLFLLHIEYNNLLSLNEKKEVLGHRYNDIRNMVNEYNIIWQDEYLEKIPLADLFSETVENLAGRIMRYVQQVD
;
A
#
# COMPACT_ATOMS: atom_id res chain seq x y z
N MET A 1 21.96 4.50 -2.78
CA MET A 1 21.97 3.02 -2.99
C MET A 1 21.49 2.66 -4.40
N LYS A 2 21.92 1.54 -5.01
CA LYS A 2 21.40 1.06 -6.33
C LYS A 2 20.34 -0.01 -6.12
N PHE A 3 19.08 0.32 -6.40
CA PHE A 3 18.01 -0.67 -6.54
C PHE A 3 17.99 -1.19 -7.97
N VAL A 4 17.88 -2.51 -8.15
CA VAL A 4 17.81 -3.11 -9.48
C VAL A 4 16.50 -3.88 -9.61
N VAL A 5 15.93 -3.89 -10.81
CA VAL A 5 14.62 -4.50 -11.10
C VAL A 5 14.57 -5.97 -10.67
N LYS A 6 15.71 -6.69 -10.71
CA LYS A 6 15.81 -8.08 -10.23
C LYS A 6 15.48 -8.29 -8.75
N ASN A 7 15.44 -7.23 -7.94
CA ASN A 7 15.02 -7.31 -6.54
C ASN A 7 13.48 -7.28 -6.38
N LEU A 8 12.71 -7.14 -7.46
CA LEU A 8 11.25 -7.18 -7.43
C LEU A 8 10.76 -8.48 -8.06
N THR A 9 9.65 -9.01 -7.54
CA THR A 9 8.93 -10.10 -8.20
C THR A 9 8.24 -9.60 -9.47
N TYR A 10 7.98 -10.50 -10.42
CA TYR A 10 7.20 -10.16 -11.62
C TYR A 10 5.82 -9.59 -11.28
N LYS A 11 5.14 -10.17 -10.28
CA LYS A 11 3.87 -9.67 -9.73
C LYS A 11 3.99 -8.21 -9.29
N ASN A 12 5.06 -7.86 -8.58
CA ASN A 12 5.30 -6.50 -8.09
C ASN A 12 5.59 -5.52 -9.24
N ILE A 13 6.30 -5.95 -10.28
CA ILE A 13 6.54 -5.13 -11.48
C ILE A 13 5.23 -4.80 -12.18
N LEU A 14 4.36 -5.79 -12.39
CA LEU A 14 3.04 -5.57 -13.00
C LEU A 14 2.16 -4.66 -12.13
N PHE A 15 2.19 -4.85 -10.80
CA PHE A 15 1.46 -4.00 -9.87
C PHE A 15 1.92 -2.54 -9.96
N ILE A 16 3.25 -2.30 -9.94
CA ILE A 16 3.82 -0.95 -10.09
C ILE A 16 3.39 -0.34 -11.41
N SER A 17 3.50 -1.09 -12.52
CA SER A 17 3.11 -0.61 -13.84
C SER A 17 1.67 -0.12 -13.87
N ARG A 18 0.75 -0.86 -13.23
CA ARG A 18 -0.67 -0.53 -13.18
C ARG A 18 -0.96 0.71 -12.33
N ILE A 19 -0.30 0.86 -11.18
CA ILE A 19 -0.61 1.94 -10.23
C ILE A 19 0.08 3.27 -10.54
N GLN A 20 0.95 3.36 -11.56
CA GLN A 20 1.65 4.61 -11.89
C GLN A 20 0.70 5.81 -12.05
N PRO A 21 -0.45 5.73 -12.75
CA PRO A 21 -1.37 6.86 -12.88
C PRO A 21 -1.94 7.34 -11.55
N ALA A 22 -2.01 6.47 -10.53
CA ALA A 22 -2.50 6.82 -9.19
C ALA A 22 -1.51 7.68 -8.40
N VAL A 23 -0.24 7.73 -8.80
CA VAL A 23 0.82 8.48 -8.10
C VAL A 23 1.11 9.76 -8.87
N LEU A 24 0.71 10.89 -8.31
CA LEU A 24 1.01 12.22 -8.87
C LEU A 24 2.49 12.58 -8.70
N THR A 25 3.04 12.35 -7.50
CA THR A 25 4.44 12.63 -7.21
C THR A 25 4.96 11.82 -6.02
N VAL A 26 6.27 11.64 -5.95
CA VAL A 26 6.98 11.06 -4.80
C VAL A 26 7.64 12.19 -4.03
N LYS A 27 7.19 12.40 -2.78
CA LYS A 27 7.66 13.50 -1.91
C LYS A 27 8.93 13.15 -1.12
N GLY A 28 9.20 11.87 -0.96
CA GLY A 28 10.33 11.39 -0.18
C GLY A 28 10.28 9.88 -0.02
N TYR A 29 11.29 9.34 0.65
CA TYR A 29 11.43 7.91 0.81
C TYR A 29 12.15 7.53 2.10
N THR A 30 11.95 6.28 2.52
CA THR A 30 12.70 5.63 3.58
C THR A 30 13.03 4.20 3.19
N VAL A 31 14.26 3.78 3.43
CA VAL A 31 14.75 2.42 3.21
C VAL A 31 15.00 1.78 4.56
N TYR A 32 14.47 0.58 4.74
CA TYR A 32 14.74 -0.24 5.91
C TYR A 32 15.44 -1.53 5.51
N ASP A 33 16.43 -1.95 6.29
CA ASP A 33 16.93 -3.33 6.28
C ASP A 33 16.04 -4.19 7.19
N VAL A 34 15.69 -5.39 6.74
CA VAL A 34 14.87 -6.37 7.47
C VAL A 34 15.78 -7.47 8.03
N ASN A 35 15.65 -7.77 9.31
CA ASN A 35 16.56 -8.67 10.02
C ASN A 35 15.79 -9.70 10.88
N ASN A 36 16.52 -10.76 11.29
CA ASN A 36 16.03 -11.83 12.15
C ASN A 36 14.77 -12.53 11.60
N LEU A 37 14.78 -12.83 10.31
CA LEU A 37 13.81 -13.73 9.68
C LEU A 37 14.14 -15.18 10.01
N ASP A 38 13.18 -16.08 9.87
CA ASP A 38 13.43 -17.50 9.97
C ASP A 38 14.14 -18.06 8.72
N LYS A 39 14.34 -19.38 8.68
CA LYS A 39 15.04 -20.07 7.59
C LYS A 39 14.30 -19.99 6.25
N GLU A 40 13.01 -19.70 6.27
CA GLU A 40 12.15 -19.57 5.10
C GLU A 40 11.96 -18.10 4.68
N GLY A 41 12.67 -17.17 5.34
CA GLY A 41 12.56 -15.75 5.08
C GLY A 41 11.25 -15.14 5.59
N LYS A 42 10.55 -15.80 6.52
CA LYS A 42 9.33 -15.27 7.13
C LYS A 42 9.63 -14.51 8.41
N PRO A 43 8.82 -13.48 8.72
CA PRO A 43 9.04 -12.69 9.91
C PRO A 43 8.58 -13.43 11.17
N THR A 44 9.41 -13.40 12.20
CA THR A 44 9.16 -13.92 13.55
C THR A 44 8.84 -12.78 14.51
N ASP A 45 8.57 -13.09 15.78
CA ASP A 45 8.38 -12.07 16.82
C ASP A 45 9.67 -11.36 17.22
N LYS A 46 10.83 -11.89 16.79
CA LYS A 46 12.15 -11.27 16.97
C LYS A 46 12.62 -10.50 15.73
N SER A 47 11.82 -10.48 14.66
CA SER A 47 12.17 -9.77 13.44
C SER A 47 12.20 -8.27 13.66
N THR A 48 13.18 -7.61 13.05
CA THR A 48 13.42 -6.18 13.23
C THR A 48 13.60 -5.45 11.89
N ILE A 49 13.44 -4.13 11.93
CA ILE A 49 13.74 -3.20 10.85
C ILE A 49 14.71 -2.13 11.31
N ASN A 50 15.74 -1.85 10.51
CA ASN A 50 16.70 -0.79 10.78
C ASN A 50 16.64 0.25 9.68
N LEU A 51 16.57 1.54 10.06
CA LEU A 51 16.62 2.64 9.11
C LEU A 51 17.99 2.63 8.40
N LYS A 52 17.98 2.51 7.07
CA LYS A 52 19.20 2.50 6.25
C LYS A 52 19.47 3.85 5.59
N GLU A 53 18.43 4.43 4.99
CA GLU A 53 18.52 5.67 4.20
C GLU A 53 17.15 6.35 4.19
N ARG A 54 17.12 7.68 4.14
CA ARG A 54 15.88 8.45 3.92
C ARG A 54 16.17 9.72 3.13
N GLY A 55 15.17 10.22 2.42
CA GLY A 55 15.27 11.42 1.58
C GLY A 55 13.94 12.13 1.39
N GLY A 56 14.00 13.37 0.92
CA GLY A 56 12.81 14.23 0.73
C GLY A 56 12.11 14.54 2.06
N VAL A 57 10.78 14.55 2.06
CA VAL A 57 9.98 14.86 3.27
C VAL A 57 10.31 13.94 4.46
N ALA A 58 10.77 12.71 4.20
CA ALA A 58 11.12 11.75 5.24
C ALA A 58 12.29 12.21 6.13
N LEU A 59 13.16 13.12 5.66
CA LEU A 59 14.28 13.65 6.44
C LEU A 59 13.83 14.39 7.71
N GLN A 60 12.63 14.98 7.68
CA GLN A 60 12.06 15.76 8.77
C GLN A 60 11.06 14.94 9.62
N MET A 61 10.83 13.68 9.27
CA MET A 61 9.87 12.82 9.97
C MET A 61 10.57 12.02 11.06
N LYS A 62 10.00 12.00 12.27
CA LYS A 62 10.40 11.07 13.33
C LYS A 62 9.94 9.67 12.97
N SER A 63 10.86 8.72 12.85
CA SER A 63 10.50 7.34 12.53
C SER A 63 10.27 6.55 13.81
N ARG A 64 9.17 5.79 13.90
CA ARG A 64 8.95 4.87 15.04
C ARG A 64 10.09 3.84 15.18
N ALA A 65 10.74 3.48 14.07
CA ALA A 65 11.90 2.60 14.06
C ALA A 65 13.09 3.15 14.86
N GLU A 66 13.13 4.48 15.08
CA GLU A 66 14.15 5.12 15.94
C GLU A 66 13.90 4.84 17.44
N SER A 67 12.66 4.49 17.82
CA SER A 67 12.27 4.16 19.21
C SER A 67 12.10 2.66 19.48
N SER A 68 11.63 1.90 18.49
CA SER A 68 11.48 0.45 18.55
C SER A 68 11.68 -0.12 17.16
N ASN A 69 12.65 -1.00 17.01
CA ASN A 69 13.00 -1.62 15.74
C ASN A 69 12.20 -2.89 15.44
N LEU A 70 11.22 -3.27 16.28
CA LEU A 70 10.43 -4.48 16.02
C LEU A 70 9.62 -4.37 14.72
N LEU A 71 9.71 -5.41 13.90
CA LEU A 71 8.95 -5.52 12.66
C LEU A 71 7.49 -5.85 13.00
N MET A 72 6.60 -4.87 12.81
CA MET A 72 5.19 -5.01 13.19
C MET A 72 4.23 -4.42 12.16
N GLY A 73 2.94 -4.78 12.29
CA GLY A 73 1.84 -4.25 11.48
C GLY A 73 2.02 -4.47 9.99
N THR A 74 1.66 -3.47 9.19
CA THR A 74 1.70 -3.52 7.71
C THR A 74 3.08 -3.93 7.18
N LYS A 75 4.17 -3.49 7.81
CA LYS A 75 5.53 -3.86 7.39
C LYS A 75 5.79 -5.36 7.59
N LYS A 76 5.35 -5.95 8.71
CA LYS A 76 5.44 -7.41 8.96
C LYS A 76 4.64 -8.17 7.90
N THR A 77 3.43 -7.71 7.59
CA THR A 77 2.60 -8.31 6.52
C THR A 77 3.31 -8.29 5.17
N ILE A 78 3.86 -7.14 4.76
CA ILE A 78 4.60 -7.00 3.48
C ILE A 78 5.80 -7.93 3.40
N VAL A 79 6.60 -8.03 4.48
CA VAL A 79 7.73 -8.97 4.54
C VAL A 79 7.25 -10.42 4.41
N SER A 80 6.12 -10.75 5.05
CA SER A 80 5.54 -12.10 5.01
C SER A 80 4.97 -12.48 3.63
N THR A 81 4.29 -11.56 2.95
CA THR A 81 3.61 -11.83 1.68
C THR A 81 4.50 -11.56 0.47
N GLY A 82 5.46 -10.65 0.58
CA GLY A 82 6.25 -10.15 -0.54
C GLY A 82 5.46 -9.22 -1.47
N ASP A 83 4.28 -8.77 -1.06
CA ASP A 83 3.39 -7.93 -1.87
C ASP A 83 3.58 -6.44 -1.59
N ILE A 84 3.48 -5.64 -2.65
CA ILE A 84 3.47 -4.18 -2.52
C ILE A 84 2.21 -3.72 -1.78
N TYR A 85 2.39 -2.74 -0.91
CA TYR A 85 1.30 -2.01 -0.26
C TYR A 85 1.24 -0.59 -0.79
N ILE A 86 0.06 -0.11 -1.16
CA ILE A 86 -0.23 1.29 -1.42
C ILE A 86 -1.43 1.69 -0.56
N GLY A 87 -1.38 2.82 0.12
CA GLY A 87 -2.47 3.23 1.01
C GLY A 87 -2.06 4.29 2.03
N LYS A 88 -2.82 4.37 3.12
CA LYS A 88 -2.57 5.26 4.25
C LYS A 88 -1.71 4.57 5.31
N GLY A 89 -0.69 5.27 5.80
CA GLY A 89 0.10 4.85 6.95
C GLY A 89 -0.79 4.68 8.18
N ARG A 90 -0.67 3.54 8.88
CA ARG A 90 -1.52 3.25 10.06
C ARG A 90 -1.28 4.20 11.23
N ALA A 91 -0.08 4.78 11.34
CA ALA A 91 0.31 5.60 12.49
C ALA A 91 -0.05 7.08 12.32
N ASP A 92 -0.03 7.59 11.09
CA ASP A 92 -0.07 9.02 10.74
C ASP A 92 -1.03 9.36 9.60
N GLY A 93 -1.68 8.35 8.99
CA GLY A 93 -2.58 8.53 7.85
C GLY A 93 -1.86 8.93 6.55
N ALA A 94 -0.53 9.00 6.54
CA ALA A 94 0.22 9.53 5.39
C ALA A 94 0.07 8.61 4.16
N PRO A 95 -0.17 9.15 2.95
CA PRO A 95 -0.15 8.37 1.72
C PRO A 95 1.24 7.76 1.47
N ILE A 96 1.29 6.43 1.40
CA ILE A 96 2.53 5.68 1.23
C ILE A 96 2.40 4.55 0.20
N LEU A 97 3.51 4.27 -0.46
CA LEU A 97 3.76 3.05 -1.22
C LEU A 97 4.93 2.32 -0.56
N VAL A 98 4.79 1.03 -0.25
CA VAL A 98 5.85 0.22 0.36
C VAL A 98 6.14 -0.97 -0.54
N MET A 99 7.37 -1.02 -1.05
CA MET A 99 7.85 -2.08 -1.91
C MET A 99 8.80 -3.01 -1.15
N PRO A 100 8.51 -4.32 -1.10
CA PRO A 100 9.48 -5.30 -0.63
C PRO A 100 10.53 -5.55 -1.71
N LEU A 101 11.79 -5.58 -1.29
CA LEU A 101 12.93 -5.83 -2.15
C LEU A 101 13.63 -7.11 -1.71
N LEU A 102 13.79 -8.02 -2.66
CA LEU A 102 14.37 -9.33 -2.45
C LEU A 102 15.89 -9.25 -2.39
N GLY A 103 16.48 -10.02 -1.49
CA GLY A 103 17.91 -10.30 -1.45
C GLY A 103 18.35 -11.38 -2.41
N GLU A 104 19.60 -11.82 -2.27
CA GLU A 104 20.17 -12.89 -3.09
C GLU A 104 19.46 -14.24 -2.89
N LYS A 105 18.95 -14.49 -1.67
CA LYS A 105 18.21 -15.70 -1.31
C LYS A 105 16.73 -15.65 -1.72
N GLY A 106 16.28 -14.59 -2.38
CA GLY A 106 14.88 -14.41 -2.77
C GLY A 106 13.94 -14.01 -1.62
N PHE A 107 14.46 -13.74 -0.42
CA PHE A 107 13.69 -13.25 0.72
C PHE A 107 13.64 -11.72 0.76
N VAL A 108 12.62 -11.15 1.40
CA VAL A 108 12.52 -9.70 1.57
C VAL A 108 13.58 -9.21 2.57
N GLU A 109 14.65 -8.63 2.06
CA GLU A 109 15.75 -8.08 2.89
C GLU A 109 15.61 -6.58 3.11
N LYS A 110 14.87 -5.88 2.25
CA LYS A 110 14.63 -4.44 2.40
C LYS A 110 13.19 -4.06 2.16
N LEU A 111 12.75 -3.03 2.87
CA LEU A 111 11.50 -2.33 2.58
C LEU A 111 11.83 -0.94 2.06
N PHE A 112 11.30 -0.62 0.89
CA PHE A 112 11.40 0.72 0.31
C PHE A 112 10.04 1.42 0.40
N LEU A 113 9.94 2.35 1.34
CA LEU A 113 8.75 3.14 1.59
C LEU A 113 8.88 4.48 0.87
N LEU A 114 7.90 4.82 0.04
CA LEU A 114 7.75 6.12 -0.59
C LEU A 114 6.61 6.88 0.08
N HIS A 115 6.83 8.16 0.35
CA HIS A 115 5.77 9.11 0.63
C HIS A 115 5.28 9.66 -0.70
N ILE A 116 4.00 9.47 -1.00
CA ILE A 116 3.43 9.80 -2.30
C ILE A 116 2.36 10.89 -2.18
N GLU A 117 2.03 11.48 -3.32
CA GLU A 117 0.78 12.19 -3.53
C GLU A 117 -0.09 11.39 -4.48
N TYR A 118 -1.36 11.19 -4.15
CA TYR A 118 -2.29 10.55 -5.06
C TYR A 118 -2.72 11.51 -6.16
N ASN A 119 -2.83 11.00 -7.38
CA ASN A 119 -3.44 11.72 -8.49
C ASN A 119 -4.96 11.68 -8.35
N ASN A 120 -5.54 12.77 -7.84
CA ASN A 120 -7.00 12.88 -7.67
C ASN A 120 -7.73 13.30 -8.96
N LEU A 121 -7.01 13.54 -10.06
CA LEU A 121 -7.57 13.92 -11.35
C LEU A 121 -7.88 12.73 -12.27
N LEU A 122 -7.69 11.50 -11.77
CA LEU A 122 -8.03 10.30 -12.54
C LEU A 122 -9.52 10.26 -12.87
N SER A 123 -9.81 9.98 -14.13
CA SER A 123 -11.15 9.62 -14.58
C SER A 123 -11.64 8.35 -13.88
N LEU A 124 -12.94 8.13 -13.89
CA LEU A 124 -13.54 6.94 -13.29
C LEU A 124 -12.98 5.63 -13.88
N ASN A 125 -12.75 5.59 -15.19
CA ASN A 125 -12.13 4.42 -15.84
C ASN A 125 -10.70 4.20 -15.35
N GLU A 126 -9.88 5.26 -15.27
CA GLU A 126 -8.52 5.13 -14.74
C GLU A 126 -8.50 4.70 -13.27
N LYS A 127 -9.44 5.18 -12.45
CA LYS A 127 -9.60 4.71 -11.06
C LYS A 127 -9.85 3.21 -10.99
N LYS A 128 -10.72 2.66 -11.83
CA LYS A 128 -10.95 1.20 -11.91
C LYS A 128 -9.69 0.45 -12.32
N GLU A 129 -9.00 0.93 -13.35
CA GLU A 129 -7.77 0.32 -13.85
C GLU A 129 -6.68 0.28 -12.78
N VAL A 130 -6.42 1.38 -12.05
CA VAL A 130 -5.38 1.39 -11.01
C VAL A 130 -5.73 0.47 -9.83
N LEU A 131 -7.02 0.32 -9.48
CA LEU A 131 -7.50 -0.58 -8.44
C LEU A 131 -7.32 -2.06 -8.84
N GLY A 132 -7.44 -2.40 -10.13
CA GLY A 132 -7.34 -3.78 -10.61
C GLY A 132 -8.36 -4.69 -9.93
N HIS A 133 -7.94 -5.88 -9.44
CA HIS A 133 -8.84 -6.83 -8.77
C HIS A 133 -9.63 -6.23 -7.60
N ARG A 134 -9.06 -5.22 -6.92
CA ARG A 134 -9.71 -4.56 -5.80
C ARG A 134 -11.00 -3.84 -6.16
N TYR A 135 -11.13 -3.37 -7.40
CA TYR A 135 -12.39 -2.84 -7.91
C TYR A 135 -13.50 -3.90 -7.86
N ASN A 136 -13.20 -5.13 -8.30
CA ASN A 136 -14.15 -6.24 -8.25
C ASN A 136 -14.50 -6.64 -6.82
N ASP A 137 -13.52 -6.64 -5.90
CA ASP A 137 -13.78 -6.96 -4.49
C ASP A 137 -14.74 -5.95 -3.85
N ILE A 138 -14.57 -4.66 -4.13
CA ILE A 138 -15.48 -3.59 -3.66
C ILE A 138 -16.87 -3.79 -4.26
N ARG A 139 -16.96 -3.98 -5.58
CA ARG A 139 -18.23 -4.19 -6.30
C ARG A 139 -18.99 -5.38 -5.75
N ASN A 140 -18.31 -6.50 -5.53
CA ASN A 140 -18.91 -7.72 -4.99
C ASN A 140 -19.46 -7.48 -3.59
N MET A 141 -18.67 -6.84 -2.72
CA MET A 141 -19.10 -6.52 -1.36
C MET A 141 -20.31 -5.58 -1.32
N VAL A 142 -20.40 -4.61 -2.24
CA VAL A 142 -21.59 -3.74 -2.35
C VAL A 142 -22.82 -4.51 -2.81
N ASN A 143 -22.66 -5.40 -3.80
CA ASN A 143 -23.77 -6.22 -4.29
C ASN A 143 -24.34 -7.15 -3.19
N GLU A 144 -23.50 -7.62 -2.26
CA GLU A 144 -23.96 -8.42 -1.11
C GLU A 144 -24.94 -7.65 -0.19
N TYR A 145 -24.90 -6.32 -0.19
CA TYR A 145 -25.89 -5.48 0.49
C TYR A 145 -27.18 -5.24 -0.33
N ASN A 146 -27.38 -5.97 -1.43
CA ASN A 146 -28.50 -5.78 -2.38
C ASN A 146 -28.58 -4.38 -2.99
N ILE A 147 -27.43 -3.68 -3.07
CA ILE A 147 -27.32 -2.39 -3.73
C ILE A 147 -26.89 -2.63 -5.17
N ILE A 148 -27.61 -2.04 -6.13
CA ILE A 148 -27.21 -2.07 -7.55
C ILE A 148 -25.92 -1.26 -7.71
N TRP A 149 -24.86 -1.93 -8.15
CA TRP A 149 -23.56 -1.30 -8.39
C TRP A 149 -23.64 -0.20 -9.47
N GLN A 150 -23.05 0.95 -9.16
CA GLN A 150 -22.76 2.04 -10.09
C GLN A 150 -21.29 2.43 -9.90
N ASP A 151 -20.53 2.58 -10.99
CA ASP A 151 -19.10 2.89 -10.90
C ASP A 151 -18.86 4.25 -10.22
N GLU A 152 -19.80 5.18 -10.38
CA GLU A 152 -19.83 6.54 -9.84
C GLU A 152 -19.71 6.57 -8.31
N TYR A 153 -20.03 5.48 -7.61
CA TYR A 153 -19.80 5.37 -6.16
C TYR A 153 -18.32 5.53 -5.80
N LEU A 154 -17.40 5.13 -6.69
CA LEU A 154 -15.95 5.32 -6.49
C LEU A 154 -15.55 6.79 -6.52
N GLU A 155 -16.32 7.66 -7.17
CA GLU A 155 -16.01 9.10 -7.23
C GLU A 155 -16.20 9.80 -5.87
N LYS A 156 -17.06 9.24 -5.01
CA LYS A 156 -17.38 9.76 -3.68
C LYS A 156 -16.37 9.35 -2.61
N ILE A 157 -15.36 8.57 -2.98
CA ILE A 157 -14.36 8.03 -2.06
C ILE A 157 -12.97 8.47 -2.52
N PRO A 158 -12.17 9.09 -1.63
CA PRO A 158 -10.78 9.42 -1.93
C PRO A 158 -9.99 8.19 -2.41
N LEU A 159 -9.11 8.37 -3.39
CA LEU A 159 -8.32 7.26 -3.94
C LEU A 159 -7.46 6.56 -2.85
N ALA A 160 -6.93 7.33 -1.90
CA ALA A 160 -6.20 6.79 -0.75
C ALA A 160 -7.04 5.83 0.10
N ASP A 161 -8.32 6.15 0.30
CA ASP A 161 -9.27 5.32 1.05
C ASP A 161 -9.62 4.07 0.25
N LEU A 162 -9.89 4.26 -1.06
CA LEU A 162 -10.13 3.17 -1.99
C LEU A 162 -9.01 2.13 -1.94
N PHE A 163 -7.75 2.52 -1.78
CA PHE A 163 -6.62 1.56 -1.64
C PHE A 163 -6.42 0.97 -0.25
N SER A 164 -6.82 1.66 0.83
CA SER A 164 -6.35 1.34 2.19
C SER A 164 -7.41 0.84 3.17
N GLU A 165 -8.69 1.12 2.92
CA GLU A 165 -9.79 0.66 3.78
C GLU A 165 -10.15 -0.80 3.48
N THR A 166 -10.86 -1.46 4.38
CA THR A 166 -11.38 -2.80 4.07
C THR A 166 -12.54 -2.69 3.08
N VAL A 167 -12.83 -3.75 2.33
CA VAL A 167 -13.91 -3.71 1.34
C VAL A 167 -15.28 -3.53 2.01
N GLU A 168 -15.44 -4.05 3.22
CA GLU A 168 -16.64 -3.90 4.06
C GLU A 168 -16.85 -2.45 4.48
N ASN A 169 -15.78 -1.75 4.89
CA ASN A 169 -15.85 -0.34 5.24
C ASN A 169 -16.22 0.53 4.03
N LEU A 170 -15.65 0.23 2.86
CA LEU A 170 -15.97 0.93 1.62
C LEU A 170 -17.43 0.69 1.22
N ALA A 171 -17.90 -0.55 1.26
CA ALA A 171 -19.29 -0.88 0.97
C ALA A 171 -20.26 -0.22 1.95
N GLY A 172 -19.95 -0.21 3.25
CA GLY A 172 -20.74 0.49 4.26
C GLY A 172 -20.80 2.01 4.04
N ARG A 173 -19.74 2.64 3.51
CA ARG A 173 -19.78 4.06 3.10
C ARG A 173 -20.70 4.26 1.89
N ILE A 174 -20.61 3.40 0.89
CA ILE A 174 -21.46 3.46 -0.31
C ILE A 174 -22.93 3.29 0.07
N MET A 175 -23.26 2.34 0.93
CA MET A 175 -24.62 2.13 1.46
C MET A 175 -25.19 3.40 2.09
N ARG A 176 -24.42 4.09 2.93
CA ARG A 176 -24.86 5.35 3.55
C ARG A 176 -25.11 6.45 2.52
N TYR A 177 -24.35 6.49 1.43
CA TYR A 177 -24.58 7.47 0.37
C TYR A 177 -25.87 7.21 -0.38
N VAL A 178 -26.17 5.94 -0.70
CA VAL A 178 -27.42 5.58 -1.38
C VAL A 178 -28.64 5.94 -0.52
N GLN A 179 -28.60 5.58 0.78
CA GLN A 179 -29.68 5.86 1.73
C GLN A 179 -29.92 7.34 2.06
N GLN A 180 -29.01 8.23 1.69
CA GLN A 180 -29.18 9.69 1.87
C GLN A 180 -29.80 10.37 0.66
N VAL A 181 -29.88 9.68 -0.47
CA VAL A 181 -30.43 10.19 -1.73
C VAL A 181 -31.88 9.73 -1.93
N ASP A 182 -32.30 8.68 -1.23
CA ASP A 182 -33.69 8.21 -1.09
C ASP A 182 -34.43 8.91 0.05
#